data_AF-A0A062UIX7-F1
#
_entry.id   AF-A0A062UIX7-F1
#
_cell.length_a   1.000
_cell.length_b   1.000
_cell.length_c   1.000
_cell.angle_alpha   90.00
_cell.angle_beta   90.00
_cell.angle_gamma   90.00
#
_symmetry.space_group_name_H-M   'P 1'
#
loop_
_entity.id
_entity.type
_entity.pdbx_description
1 polymer ?
#
loop_
_entity_poly.entity_id
_entity_poly.type
_entity_poly.pdbx_seq_one_letter_code
_entity_poly.pdbx_strand_id
1 'polypeptide(L)'
;MFTGLVTDVGRVRKAEDRNGLRRFEVESGYPLEDIAMGASIMHSGVCLTVVDMGEAERGAWFAVEAVPETLSKTVLGDWEEGARVNLEQSLKLGDELGGHFVFGHVDGVGEVVSIEPEGQSYRLTIRPPEEIARYFATKGSAAVNGVSLTVAAALPNGDFQLAIIPHTWEVTTLSDLQPGSRVNLEIDMLARYVARMIGADAPEGR
;
A
#
# COMPACT_ATOMS: atom_id res chain seq x y z
N MET A 1 -5.72 10.90 -2.19
CA MET A 1 -6.79 9.90 -1.98
C MET A 1 -6.77 8.98 -3.17
N PHE A 2 -7.01 7.71 -2.91
CA PHE A 2 -6.84 6.58 -3.82
C PHE A 2 -8.00 5.60 -3.60
N THR A 3 -8.06 4.56 -4.44
CA THR A 3 -9.07 3.50 -4.38
C THR A 3 -8.49 2.17 -3.91
N GLY A 4 -7.17 2.04 -3.96
CA GLY A 4 -6.46 0.78 -3.80
C GLY A 4 -6.52 -0.12 -5.04
N LEU A 5 -6.89 0.42 -6.20
CA LEU A 5 -6.78 -0.27 -7.48
C LEU A 5 -5.45 0.12 -8.13
N VAL A 6 -4.47 -0.79 -8.01
CA VAL A 6 -3.15 -0.61 -8.62
C VAL A 6 -3.30 -0.55 -10.14
N THR A 7 -2.74 0.51 -10.74
CA THR A 7 -2.80 0.75 -12.19
C THR A 7 -1.47 0.54 -12.89
N ASP A 8 -0.36 0.44 -12.14
CA ASP A 8 0.94 0.05 -12.68
C ASP A 8 1.83 -0.61 -11.61
N VAL A 9 2.81 -1.40 -12.05
CA VAL A 9 3.90 -1.89 -11.20
C VAL A 9 5.20 -1.23 -11.65
N GLY A 10 5.59 -0.18 -10.93
CA GLY A 10 6.82 0.54 -11.15
C GLY A 10 8.06 -0.21 -10.70
N ARG A 11 9.23 0.33 -11.04
CA ARG A 11 10.54 -0.17 -10.61
C ARG A 11 11.39 0.96 -10.05
N VAL A 12 11.93 0.78 -8.86
CA VAL A 12 12.92 1.69 -8.29
C VAL A 12 14.18 1.62 -9.15
N ARG A 13 14.55 2.72 -9.80
CA ARG A 13 15.80 2.81 -10.59
C ARG A 13 16.95 3.42 -9.80
N LYS A 14 16.63 4.10 -8.69
CA LYS A 14 17.62 4.69 -7.78
C LYS A 14 17.01 4.86 -6.40
N ALA A 15 17.77 4.51 -5.37
CA ALA A 15 17.46 4.81 -3.97
C ALA A 15 18.72 5.43 -3.33
N GLU A 16 18.59 6.58 -2.68
CA GLU A 16 19.72 7.25 -2.02
C GLU A 16 19.27 8.07 -0.82
N ASP A 17 20.12 8.14 0.21
CA ASP A 17 19.93 9.10 1.29
C ASP A 17 20.41 10.48 0.84
N ARG A 18 19.56 11.49 0.99
CA ARG A 18 19.81 12.88 0.57
C ARG A 18 19.20 13.85 1.57
N ASN A 19 20.02 14.72 2.15
CA ASN A 19 19.58 15.77 3.08
C ASN A 19 18.74 15.27 4.28
N GLY A 20 19.03 14.06 4.79
CA GLY A 20 18.27 13.45 5.90
C GLY A 20 16.92 12.84 5.49
N LEU A 21 16.66 12.76 4.19
CA LEU A 21 15.53 12.05 3.58
C LEU A 21 16.06 10.87 2.78
N ARG A 22 15.20 9.88 2.50
CA ARG A 22 15.51 8.86 1.49
C ARG A 22 14.76 9.20 0.21
N ARG A 23 15.51 9.39 -0.88
CA ARG A 23 14.97 9.73 -2.20
C ARG A 23 14.91 8.48 -3.05
N PHE A 24 13.77 8.26 -3.70
CA PHE A 24 13.55 7.17 -4.65
C PHE A 24 13.25 7.77 -6.02
N GLU A 25 13.88 7.24 -7.06
CA GLU A 25 13.44 7.43 -8.44
C GLU A 25 12.74 6.14 -8.89
N VAL A 26 11.50 6.28 -9.33
CA VAL A 26 10.66 5.16 -9.75
C VAL A 26 10.31 5.35 -11.22
N GLU A 27 10.62 4.34 -12.01
CA GLU A 27 10.14 4.23 -13.39
C GLU A 27 8.76 3.58 -13.41
N SER A 28 7.85 4.12 -14.22
CA SER A 28 6.50 3.63 -14.41
C SER A 28 6.09 3.59 -15.89
N GLY A 29 4.97 2.95 -16.18
CA GLY A 29 4.31 2.97 -17.47
C GLY A 29 3.39 4.19 -17.68
N TYR A 30 3.38 5.14 -16.75
CA TYR A 30 2.55 6.33 -16.89
C TYR A 30 3.13 7.30 -17.94
N PRO A 31 2.30 7.93 -18.76
CA PRO A 31 2.75 9.03 -19.62
C PRO A 31 3.28 10.19 -18.77
N LEU A 32 4.33 10.87 -19.24
CA LEU A 32 4.93 11.98 -18.49
C LEU A 32 3.95 13.15 -18.32
N GLU A 33 3.13 13.40 -19.33
CA GLU A 33 2.09 14.44 -19.35
C GLU A 33 0.98 14.21 -18.32
N ASP A 34 0.81 12.98 -17.84
CA ASP A 34 -0.15 12.63 -16.79
C ASP A 34 0.43 12.78 -15.37
N ILE A 35 1.71 13.12 -15.25
CA ILE A 35 2.39 13.39 -13.99
C ILE A 35 2.65 14.89 -13.87
N ALA A 36 2.40 15.44 -12.70
CA ALA A 36 2.72 16.83 -12.39
C ALA A 36 3.68 16.91 -11.21
N MET A 37 4.57 17.91 -11.23
CA MET A 37 5.35 18.29 -10.05
C MET A 37 4.40 18.61 -8.88
N GLY A 38 4.67 18.04 -7.70
CA GLY A 38 3.80 18.16 -6.55
C GLY A 38 2.58 17.23 -6.54
N ALA A 39 2.40 16.37 -7.56
CA ALA A 39 1.34 15.37 -7.55
C ALA A 39 1.58 14.32 -6.46
N SER A 40 0.49 13.76 -5.93
CA SER A 40 0.52 12.65 -4.99
C SER A 40 0.30 11.34 -5.74
N ILE A 41 1.26 10.43 -5.65
CA ILE A 41 1.20 9.08 -6.21
C ILE A 41 1.39 8.09 -5.06
N MET A 42 0.55 7.06 -5.01
CA MET A 42 0.68 6.00 -4.02
C MET A 42 1.75 4.99 -4.46
N HIS A 43 2.63 4.65 -3.54
CA HIS A 43 3.75 3.72 -3.72
C HIS A 43 3.63 2.59 -2.72
N SER A 44 3.10 1.45 -3.17
CA SER A 44 2.79 0.29 -2.33
C SER A 44 2.07 0.66 -1.04
N GLY A 45 1.05 1.51 -1.13
CA GLY A 45 0.27 1.97 0.02
C GLY A 45 0.77 3.26 0.67
N VAL A 46 1.88 3.86 0.24
CA VAL A 46 2.39 5.12 0.79
C VAL A 46 2.16 6.28 -0.17
N CYS A 47 1.40 7.29 0.26
CA CYS A 47 1.23 8.52 -0.49
C CYS A 47 2.51 9.35 -0.44
N LEU A 48 3.16 9.55 -1.58
CA LEU A 48 4.36 10.38 -1.70
C LEU A 48 4.17 11.45 -2.78
N THR A 49 4.88 12.56 -2.60
CA THR A 49 4.80 13.73 -3.48
C THR A 49 5.92 13.71 -4.50
N VAL A 50 5.57 13.90 -5.78
CA VAL A 50 6.53 14.02 -6.89
C VAL A 50 7.36 15.29 -6.73
N VAL A 51 8.69 15.13 -6.67
CA VAL A 51 9.67 16.23 -6.54
C VAL A 51 10.61 16.38 -7.73
N ASP A 52 10.56 15.45 -8.68
CA ASP A 52 11.27 15.49 -9.96
C ASP A 52 10.64 14.47 -10.92
N MET A 53 10.79 14.65 -12.22
CA MET A 53 10.20 13.75 -13.22
C MET A 53 10.81 13.94 -14.61
N GLY A 54 10.72 12.91 -15.45
CA GLY A 54 11.13 12.97 -16.84
C GLY A 54 10.76 11.72 -17.63
N GLU A 55 11.13 11.70 -18.90
CA GLU A 55 10.88 10.56 -19.78
C GLU A 55 11.73 9.35 -19.39
N ALA A 56 11.13 8.15 -19.50
CA ALA A 56 11.77 6.86 -19.34
C ALA A 56 11.37 5.93 -20.49
N GLU A 57 12.05 4.79 -20.63
CA GLU A 57 11.81 3.87 -21.76
C GLU A 57 10.37 3.34 -21.77
N ARG A 58 9.81 3.01 -20.60
CA ARG A 58 8.42 2.51 -20.48
C ARG A 58 7.35 3.61 -20.42
N GLY A 59 7.75 4.87 -20.29
CA GLY A 59 6.84 5.98 -20.01
C GLY A 59 7.56 7.12 -19.31
N ALA A 60 7.36 7.24 -18.00
CA ALA A 60 7.97 8.28 -17.19
C ALA A 60 8.75 7.68 -16.01
N TRP A 61 9.71 8.46 -15.53
CA TRP A 61 10.22 8.31 -14.17
C TRP A 61 9.84 9.53 -13.35
N PHE A 62 9.73 9.33 -12.05
CA PHE A 62 9.53 10.41 -11.10
C PHE A 62 10.25 10.13 -9.80
N ALA A 63 10.67 11.19 -9.14
CA ALA A 63 11.32 11.12 -7.84
C ALA A 63 10.36 11.50 -6.73
N VAL A 64 10.54 10.83 -5.60
CA VAL A 64 9.82 11.09 -4.35
C VAL A 64 10.80 11.03 -3.19
N GLU A 65 10.47 11.72 -2.10
CA GLU A 65 11.29 11.74 -0.89
C GLU A 65 10.45 11.28 0.30
N ALA A 66 11.03 10.39 1.11
CA ALA A 66 10.44 9.88 2.33
C ALA A 66 11.20 10.42 3.55
N VAL A 67 10.44 10.96 4.50
CA VAL A 67 10.96 11.38 5.80
C VAL A 67 11.24 10.16 6.70
N PRO A 68 12.12 10.28 7.72
CA PRO A 68 12.41 9.18 8.63
C PRO A 68 11.19 8.54 9.29
N GLU A 69 10.17 9.35 9.63
CA GLU A 69 8.91 8.87 10.19
C GLU A 69 8.21 7.87 9.24
N THR A 70 8.06 8.22 7.96
CA THR A 70 7.48 7.34 6.93
C THR A 70 8.30 6.07 6.76
N LEU A 71 9.63 6.19 6.71
CA LEU A 71 10.53 5.04 6.58
C LEU A 71 10.41 4.08 7.77
N SER A 72 10.23 4.61 8.99
CA SER A 72 10.10 3.80 10.21
C SER A 72 8.80 2.98 10.27
N LYS A 73 7.76 3.42 9.56
CA LYS A 73 6.41 2.85 9.60
C LYS A 73 6.04 2.02 8.37
N THR A 74 6.93 1.94 7.39
CA THR A 74 6.64 1.34 6.09
C THR A 74 7.78 0.45 5.63
N VAL A 75 7.56 -0.33 4.57
CA VAL A 75 8.60 -1.16 3.95
C VAL A 75 9.54 -0.38 3.02
N LEU A 76 9.33 0.93 2.83
CA LEU A 76 10.12 1.76 1.91
C LEU A 76 11.59 1.81 2.29
N GLY A 77 11.92 1.70 3.58
CA GLY A 77 13.30 1.66 4.05
C GLY A 77 14.11 0.47 3.51
N ASP A 78 13.43 -0.61 3.11
CA ASP A 78 14.03 -1.83 2.58
C ASP A 78 14.20 -1.78 1.04
N TRP A 79 13.75 -0.69 0.39
CA TRP A 79 13.82 -0.57 -1.07
C TRP A 79 15.21 -0.20 -1.56
N GLU A 80 15.69 -1.03 -2.48
CA GLU A 80 16.92 -0.86 -3.24
C GLU A 80 16.60 -0.76 -4.74
N GLU A 81 17.63 -0.44 -5.53
CA GLU A 81 17.51 -0.47 -6.99
C GLU A 81 16.98 -1.82 -7.49
N GLY A 82 15.99 -1.77 -8.38
CA GLY A 82 15.30 -2.92 -8.94
C GLY A 82 14.06 -3.38 -8.18
N ALA A 83 13.77 -2.83 -7.00
CA ALA A 83 12.54 -3.13 -6.27
C ALA A 83 11.30 -2.82 -7.10
N ARG A 84 10.33 -3.74 -7.11
CA ARG A 84 9.02 -3.56 -7.75
C ARG A 84 8.06 -2.86 -6.79
N VAL A 85 7.24 -1.94 -7.30
CA VAL A 85 6.39 -1.08 -6.47
C VAL A 85 5.00 -1.00 -7.10
N ASN A 86 3.95 -1.31 -6.34
CA ASN A 86 2.57 -1.02 -6.78
C ASN A 86 2.37 0.49 -6.85
N LEU A 87 1.82 0.99 -7.96
CA LEU A 87 1.54 2.40 -8.17
C LEU A 87 0.05 2.66 -8.39
N GLU A 88 -0.43 3.78 -7.88
CA GLU A 88 -1.76 4.33 -8.18
C GLU A 88 -1.69 5.86 -8.16
N GLN A 89 -2.22 6.53 -9.19
CA GLN A 89 -2.34 7.98 -9.20
C GLN A 89 -3.49 8.45 -8.30
N SER A 90 -3.40 9.69 -7.77
CA SER A 90 -4.50 10.24 -6.97
C SER A 90 -5.79 10.37 -7.78
N LEU A 91 -6.91 10.06 -7.12
CA LEU A 91 -8.26 10.23 -7.67
C LEU A 91 -8.52 11.67 -8.13
N LYS A 92 -9.08 11.80 -9.34
CA LYS A 92 -9.65 13.03 -9.90
C LYS A 92 -11.16 13.06 -9.65
N LEU A 93 -11.75 14.26 -9.73
CA LEU A 93 -13.20 14.38 -9.66
C LEU A 93 -13.84 13.69 -10.86
N GLY A 94 -14.72 12.72 -10.59
CA GLY A 94 -15.41 11.94 -11.62
C GLY A 94 -14.80 10.56 -11.88
N ASP A 95 -13.64 10.26 -11.27
CA ASP A 95 -13.05 8.92 -11.33
C ASP A 95 -13.92 7.88 -10.59
N GLU A 96 -13.85 6.64 -11.04
CA GLU A 96 -14.53 5.51 -10.40
C GLU A 96 -13.82 5.13 -9.10
N LEU A 97 -14.60 4.95 -8.02
CA LEU A 97 -14.13 4.38 -6.75
C LEU A 97 -14.42 2.86 -6.73
N GLY A 98 -13.61 2.09 -7.46
CA GLY A 98 -13.84 0.64 -7.62
C GLY A 98 -13.37 -0.24 -6.46
N GLY A 99 -12.49 0.28 -5.59
CA GLY A 99 -12.07 -0.36 -4.34
C GLY A 99 -12.77 0.26 -3.13
N HIS A 100 -12.00 0.74 -2.16
CA HIS A 100 -12.50 1.52 -1.02
C HIS A 100 -11.67 2.80 -0.86
N PHE A 101 -12.02 3.68 0.08
CA PHE A 101 -11.19 4.86 0.33
C PHE A 101 -9.85 4.47 0.93
N VAL A 102 -8.79 4.70 0.16
CA VAL A 102 -7.40 4.55 0.57
C VAL A 102 -6.74 5.93 0.58
N PHE A 103 -6.02 6.27 1.64
CA PHE A 103 -5.38 7.56 1.81
C PHE A 103 -3.89 7.53 1.49
N GLY A 104 -3.29 6.34 1.49
CA GLY A 104 -1.86 6.15 1.39
C GLY A 104 -1.16 6.47 2.71
N HIS A 105 -1.86 6.28 3.82
CA HIS A 105 -1.40 6.56 5.19
C HIS A 105 -1.26 5.24 5.93
N VAL A 106 -0.16 4.53 5.65
CA VAL A 106 0.14 3.23 6.25
C VAL A 106 0.13 3.33 7.77
N ASP A 107 -0.65 2.43 8.40
CA ASP A 107 -0.79 2.33 9.84
C ASP A 107 0.29 1.46 10.48
N GLY A 108 0.81 0.49 9.72
CA GLY A 108 1.90 -0.36 10.17
C GLY A 108 2.37 -1.35 9.12
N VAL A 109 3.37 -2.14 9.50
CA VAL A 109 3.94 -3.19 8.65
C VAL A 109 3.49 -4.55 9.17
N GLY A 110 2.77 -5.29 8.34
CA GLY A 110 2.38 -6.67 8.61
C GLY A 110 3.38 -7.68 8.05
N GLU A 111 3.21 -8.94 8.45
CA GLU A 111 3.98 -10.08 7.97
C GLU A 111 3.05 -11.09 7.26
N VAL A 112 3.45 -11.55 6.09
CA VAL A 112 2.76 -12.65 5.40
C VAL A 112 3.07 -13.96 6.14
N VAL A 113 2.07 -14.59 6.73
CA VAL A 113 2.21 -15.85 7.47
C VAL A 113 2.13 -17.05 6.54
N SER A 114 1.18 -17.05 5.61
CA SER A 114 1.02 -18.13 4.63
C SER A 114 0.40 -17.64 3.32
N ILE A 115 0.70 -18.39 2.25
CA ILE A 115 0.15 -18.23 0.91
C ILE A 115 -0.27 -19.62 0.44
N GLU A 116 -1.56 -19.82 0.23
CA GLU A 116 -2.12 -21.13 -0.12
C GLU A 116 -2.94 -21.00 -1.41
N PRO A 117 -2.67 -21.83 -2.45
CA PRO A 117 -3.53 -21.88 -3.63
C PRO A 117 -4.93 -22.39 -3.28
N GLU A 118 -5.96 -21.73 -3.81
CA GLU A 118 -7.35 -22.13 -3.64
C GLU A 118 -8.08 -22.04 -4.98
N GLY A 119 -8.13 -23.19 -5.67
CA GLY A 119 -8.59 -23.23 -7.06
C GLY A 119 -7.67 -22.40 -7.97
N GLN A 120 -8.21 -21.32 -8.54
CA GLN A 120 -7.44 -20.35 -9.32
C GLN A 120 -7.03 -19.11 -8.51
N SER A 121 -7.52 -18.99 -7.26
CA SER A 121 -7.24 -17.87 -6.38
C SER A 121 -6.14 -18.21 -5.37
N TYR A 122 -5.72 -17.20 -4.61
CA TYR A 122 -4.74 -17.35 -3.54
C TYR A 122 -5.34 -16.90 -2.21
N ARG A 123 -5.16 -17.72 -1.19
CA ARG A 123 -5.49 -17.43 0.20
C ARG A 123 -4.23 -16.91 0.89
N LEU A 124 -4.24 -15.63 1.28
CA LEU A 124 -3.12 -15.01 2.01
C LEU A 124 -3.51 -14.82 3.47
N THR A 125 -2.67 -15.27 4.39
CA THR A 125 -2.80 -14.98 5.82
C THR A 125 -1.76 -13.92 6.20
N ILE A 126 -2.19 -12.83 6.80
CA ILE A 126 -1.33 -11.72 7.23
C ILE A 126 -1.45 -11.53 8.73
N ARG A 127 -0.31 -11.35 9.38
CA ARG A 127 -0.20 -10.90 10.77
C ARG A 127 -0.01 -9.38 10.80
N PRO A 128 -1.01 -8.61 11.25
CA PRO A 128 -0.81 -7.18 11.50
C PRO A 128 -0.09 -6.94 12.84
N PRO A 129 0.46 -5.74 13.06
CA PRO A 129 0.78 -5.27 14.42
C PRO A 129 -0.45 -5.34 15.34
N GLU A 130 -0.23 -5.66 16.61
CA GLU A 130 -1.30 -5.89 17.60
C GLU A 130 -2.22 -4.66 17.74
N GLU A 131 -1.63 -3.47 17.66
CA GLU A 131 -2.32 -2.19 17.80
C GLU A 131 -3.40 -1.97 16.74
N ILE A 132 -3.24 -2.57 15.55
CA ILE A 132 -4.15 -2.40 14.41
C ILE A 132 -4.94 -3.66 14.04
N ALA A 133 -4.67 -4.79 14.70
CA ALA A 133 -5.33 -6.07 14.42
C ALA A 133 -6.87 -5.98 14.49
N ARG A 134 -7.40 -5.19 15.45
CA ARG A 134 -8.85 -5.03 15.69
C ARG A 134 -9.62 -4.37 14.55
N TYR A 135 -8.96 -3.69 13.62
CA TYR A 135 -9.63 -2.98 12.53
C TYR A 135 -9.92 -3.88 11.33
N PHE A 136 -9.30 -5.05 11.25
CA PHE A 136 -9.55 -6.01 10.19
C PHE A 136 -10.73 -6.91 10.55
N ALA A 137 -11.89 -6.65 9.95
CA ALA A 137 -13.12 -7.40 10.18
C ALA A 137 -13.42 -8.34 9.00
N THR A 138 -13.96 -9.53 9.26
CA THR A 138 -14.49 -10.43 8.21
C THR A 138 -15.48 -9.67 7.32
N LYS A 139 -15.28 -9.73 6.00
CA LYS A 139 -16.00 -8.95 4.96
C LYS A 139 -15.75 -7.44 4.96
N GLY A 140 -14.83 -6.94 5.78
CA GLY A 140 -14.33 -5.57 5.72
C GLY A 140 -13.27 -5.38 4.63
N SER A 141 -12.81 -4.14 4.49
CA SER A 141 -11.77 -3.74 3.55
C SER A 141 -10.41 -3.67 4.24
N ALA A 142 -9.34 -3.95 3.49
CA ALA A 142 -7.96 -3.73 3.90
C ALA A 142 -7.16 -3.25 2.70
N ALA A 143 -6.20 -2.34 2.90
CA ALA A 143 -5.21 -2.02 1.89
C ALA A 143 -3.88 -2.72 2.24
N VAL A 144 -3.40 -3.61 1.36
CA VAL A 144 -2.12 -4.32 1.52
C VAL A 144 -1.20 -3.95 0.38
N ASN A 145 -0.05 -3.30 0.69
CA ASN A 145 0.82 -2.70 -0.32
C ASN A 145 0.03 -1.81 -1.31
N GLY A 146 -0.97 -1.08 -0.80
CA GLY A 146 -1.85 -0.23 -1.59
C GLY A 146 -2.90 -0.97 -2.42
N VAL A 147 -3.01 -2.30 -2.31
CA VAL A 147 -4.07 -3.07 -2.99
C VAL A 147 -5.29 -3.17 -2.07
N SER A 148 -6.43 -2.68 -2.53
CA SER A 148 -7.73 -2.82 -1.86
C SER A 148 -8.20 -4.26 -1.97
N LEU A 149 -8.40 -4.91 -0.82
CA LEU A 149 -8.79 -6.31 -0.74
C LEU A 149 -9.90 -6.51 0.30
N THR A 150 -10.73 -7.52 0.07
CA THR A 150 -11.73 -7.95 1.05
C THR A 150 -11.10 -8.92 2.04
N VAL A 151 -11.27 -8.64 3.33
CA VAL A 151 -10.93 -9.58 4.40
C VAL A 151 -11.87 -10.78 4.33
N ALA A 152 -11.34 -11.93 3.95
CA ALA A 152 -12.08 -13.19 3.87
C ALA A 152 -12.45 -13.71 5.27
N ALA A 153 -11.52 -13.59 6.23
CA ALA A 153 -11.73 -13.96 7.63
C ALA A 153 -10.81 -13.17 8.56
N ALA A 154 -11.33 -12.65 9.66
CA ALA A 154 -10.54 -12.23 10.82
C ALA A 154 -10.40 -13.42 11.78
N LEU A 155 -9.17 -13.72 12.20
CA LEU A 155 -8.87 -14.91 13.00
C LEU A 155 -8.76 -14.57 14.49
N PRO A 156 -9.03 -15.53 15.41
CA PRO A 156 -8.98 -15.28 16.86
C PRO A 156 -7.62 -14.83 17.40
N ASN A 157 -6.53 -15.13 16.71
CA ASN A 157 -5.17 -14.74 17.08
C ASN A 157 -4.76 -13.35 16.57
N GLY A 158 -5.67 -12.59 15.93
CA GLY A 158 -5.41 -11.26 15.40
C GLY A 158 -4.90 -11.24 13.95
N ASP A 159 -4.51 -12.40 13.40
CA ASP A 159 -4.20 -12.54 11.97
C ASP A 159 -5.50 -12.39 11.15
N PHE A 160 -5.37 -12.03 9.87
CA PHE A 160 -6.51 -11.98 8.95
C PHE A 160 -6.17 -12.62 7.60
N GLN A 161 -7.21 -13.09 6.91
CA GLN A 161 -7.08 -13.77 5.64
C GLN A 161 -7.69 -12.96 4.51
N LEU A 162 -7.08 -13.05 3.34
CA LEU A 162 -7.49 -12.41 2.09
C LEU A 162 -7.75 -13.45 1.01
N ALA A 163 -8.66 -13.15 0.09
CA ALA A 163 -8.88 -13.91 -1.13
C ALA A 163 -8.39 -13.08 -2.32
N ILE A 164 -7.39 -13.56 -3.05
CA ILE A 164 -6.82 -12.82 -4.18
C ILE A 164 -7.15 -13.56 -5.46
N ILE A 165 -7.88 -12.88 -6.34
CA ILE A 165 -8.22 -13.40 -7.67
C ILE A 165 -6.99 -13.40 -8.58
N PRO A 166 -6.94 -14.26 -9.62
CA PRO A 166 -5.81 -14.36 -10.53
C PRO A 166 -5.35 -13.01 -11.10
N HIS A 167 -6.29 -12.19 -11.54
CA HIS A 167 -5.98 -10.91 -12.15
C HIS A 167 -5.18 -9.99 -11.21
N THR A 168 -5.67 -9.78 -9.98
CA THR A 168 -4.97 -8.97 -8.97
C THR A 168 -3.61 -9.55 -8.60
N TRP A 169 -3.51 -10.88 -8.53
CA TRP A 169 -2.22 -11.54 -8.27
C TRP A 169 -1.20 -11.23 -9.37
N GLU A 170 -1.61 -11.30 -10.63
CA GLU A 170 -0.75 -11.10 -11.81
C GLU A 170 -0.32 -9.64 -12.00
N VAL A 171 -1.23 -8.68 -11.79
CA VAL A 171 -0.98 -7.25 -12.10
C VAL A 171 -0.43 -6.45 -10.93
N THR A 172 -0.12 -7.09 -9.79
CA THR A 172 0.44 -6.41 -8.62
C THR A 172 1.67 -7.15 -8.08
N THR A 173 2.39 -6.52 -7.16
CA THR A 173 3.53 -7.13 -6.44
C THR A 173 3.10 -8.19 -5.42
N LEU A 174 1.80 -8.46 -5.25
CA LEU A 174 1.35 -9.54 -4.36
C LEU A 174 1.88 -10.90 -4.80
N SER A 175 2.13 -11.09 -6.11
CA SER A 175 2.75 -12.29 -6.67
C SER A 175 4.21 -12.51 -6.28
N ASP A 176 4.90 -11.47 -5.79
CA ASP A 176 6.29 -11.56 -5.33
C ASP A 176 6.40 -11.98 -3.85
N LEU A 177 5.27 -12.05 -3.14
CA LEU A 177 5.25 -12.33 -1.71
C LEU A 177 5.51 -13.81 -1.41
N GLN A 178 6.11 -14.05 -0.25
CA GLN A 178 6.31 -15.37 0.35
C GLN A 178 6.07 -15.29 1.86
N PRO A 179 5.89 -16.41 2.56
CA PRO A 179 5.89 -16.41 4.03
C PRO A 179 7.13 -15.69 4.59
N GLY A 180 6.90 -14.79 5.55
CA GLY A 180 7.92 -13.89 6.12
C GLY A 180 8.07 -12.55 5.39
N SER A 181 7.45 -12.35 4.21
CA SER A 181 7.44 -11.05 3.54
C SER A 181 6.76 -9.98 4.40
N ARG A 182 7.35 -8.78 4.43
CA ARG A 182 6.77 -7.59 5.06
C ARG A 182 5.86 -6.85 4.08
N VAL A 183 4.73 -6.33 4.56
CA VAL A 183 3.77 -5.58 3.74
C VAL A 183 3.28 -4.33 4.45
N ASN A 184 3.10 -3.25 3.70
CA ASN A 184 2.42 -2.05 4.20
C ASN A 184 0.93 -2.34 4.41
N LEU A 185 0.40 -1.98 5.57
CA LEU A 185 -1.02 -2.12 5.90
C LEU A 185 -1.65 -0.75 6.16
N GLU A 186 -2.75 -0.48 5.49
CA GLU A 186 -3.66 0.62 5.82
C GLU A 186 -5.03 0.03 6.18
N ILE A 187 -5.56 0.47 7.33
CA ILE A 187 -6.88 0.04 7.80
C ILE A 187 -7.98 0.84 7.07
N ASP A 188 -9.18 0.27 6.96
CA ASP A 188 -10.32 1.01 6.47
C ASP A 188 -10.60 2.24 7.36
N MET A 189 -10.67 3.42 6.74
CA MET A 189 -10.98 4.68 7.42
C MET A 189 -12.27 4.59 8.25
N LEU A 190 -13.28 3.85 7.77
CA LEU A 190 -14.53 3.65 8.50
C LEU A 190 -14.30 2.95 9.85
N ALA A 191 -13.44 1.93 9.88
CA ALA A 191 -13.10 1.22 11.11
C ALA A 191 -12.44 2.16 12.13
N ARG A 192 -11.55 3.05 11.67
CA ARG A 192 -10.91 4.07 12.53
C ARG A 192 -11.93 5.01 13.19
N TYR A 193 -12.88 5.53 12.41
CA TYR A 193 -13.90 6.43 12.96
C TYR A 193 -14.88 5.71 13.89
N VAL A 194 -15.27 4.48 13.56
CA VAL A 194 -16.12 3.66 14.44
C VAL A 194 -15.42 3.42 15.76
N ALA A 195 -14.15 2.98 15.75
CA ALA A 195 -13.37 2.73 16.96
C ALA A 195 -13.20 3.99 17.82
N ARG A 196 -12.96 5.15 17.18
CA ARG A 196 -12.92 6.45 17.84
C ARG A 196 -14.25 6.81 18.51
N MET A 197 -15.37 6.58 17.83
CA MET A 197 -16.71 6.91 18.33
C MET A 197 -17.15 6.02 19.50
N ILE A 198 -16.77 4.75 19.50
CA ILE A 198 -17.08 3.82 20.60
C ILE A 198 -16.05 3.89 21.75
N GLY A 199 -15.03 4.75 21.64
CA GLY A 199 -14.02 4.97 22.68
C GLY A 199 -12.89 3.92 22.71
N ALA A 200 -12.81 3.02 21.73
CA ALA A 200 -11.74 2.02 21.66
C ALA A 200 -10.36 2.64 21.42
N ASP A 201 -10.31 3.82 20.79
CA ASP A 201 -9.09 4.62 20.58
C ASP A 201 -9.23 6.03 21.20
N ALA A 202 -9.91 6.11 22.35
CA ALA A 202 -9.85 7.34 23.13
C ALA A 202 -8.42 7.53 23.66
N PRO A 203 -7.78 8.72 23.48
CA PRO A 203 -6.62 9.06 24.27
C PRO A 203 -6.97 8.85 25.74
N GLU A 204 -6.11 8.13 26.46
CA GLU A 204 -6.28 7.93 27.89
C GLU A 204 -6.40 9.31 28.57
N GLY A 205 -7.53 9.58 29.24
CA GLY A 205 -7.74 10.82 30.00
C GLY A 205 -8.89 11.72 29.55
N ARG A 206 -10.08 11.19 29.26
CA ARG A 206 -11.34 11.95 29.30
C ARG A 206 -12.41 11.23 30.10
#